data_AF-A0AAE2Y8I3-F1
#
_entry.id   AF-A0AAE2Y8I3-F1
#
_cell.length_a   1.000
_cell.length_b   1.000
_cell.length_c   1.000
_cell.angle_alpha   90.00
_cell.angle_beta   90.00
_cell.angle_gamma   90.00
#
_symmetry.space_group_name_H-M   'P 1'
#
loop_
_entity.id
_entity.type
_entity.pdbx_description
1 polymer ?
#
loop_
_entity_poly.entity_id
_entity_poly.type
_entity_poly.pdbx_seq_one_letter_code
_entity_poly.pdbx_strand_id
1 'polypeptide(L)'
;MKGEVVDGFEVKLPLKAYEVVGYKAVNFLRYCCSFLPKIGVVEPPPERPNGITVLVRSCNDEWIEFSLRSIRDFADEVIVVDASTDFETPARIKKVAKEEGLKIDFIHIDVPVDSPMGDT
;
A
#
# COMPACT_ATOMS: atom_id res chain seq x y z
N MET A 1 -3.24 -25.63 -31.99
CA MET A 1 -2.70 -25.35 -30.66
C MET A 1 -3.72 -24.52 -29.91
N LYS A 2 -4.26 -25.08 -28.83
CA LYS A 2 -5.24 -24.44 -27.94
C LYS A 2 -4.54 -23.34 -27.16
N GLY A 3 -5.05 -22.11 -27.25
CA GLY A 3 -4.85 -21.07 -26.24
C GLY A 3 -6.23 -20.76 -25.69
N GLU A 4 -6.56 -21.33 -24.53
CA GLU A 4 -7.73 -20.93 -23.76
C GLU A 4 -7.49 -19.50 -23.27
N VAL A 5 -8.31 -18.58 -23.75
CA VAL A 5 -8.44 -17.24 -23.19
C VAL A 5 -9.27 -17.41 -21.93
N VAL A 6 -8.59 -17.40 -20.78
CA VAL A 6 -9.22 -17.46 -19.46
C VAL A 6 -10.05 -16.19 -19.31
N ASP A 7 -11.35 -16.37 -19.10
CA ASP A 7 -12.34 -15.31 -18.91
C ASP A 7 -11.87 -14.35 -17.80
N GLY A 8 -11.31 -13.22 -18.22
CA GLY A 8 -11.11 -12.08 -17.36
C GLY A 8 -12.48 -11.66 -16.86
N PHE A 9 -12.71 -11.78 -15.55
CA PHE A 9 -13.90 -11.29 -14.89
C PHE A 9 -13.86 -9.76 -14.91
N GLU A 10 -14.20 -9.17 -16.04
CA GLU A 10 -14.34 -7.72 -16.22
C GLU A 10 -15.62 -7.32 -15.48
N VAL A 11 -15.50 -7.01 -14.19
CA VAL A 11 -16.59 -6.42 -13.41
C VAL A 11 -16.79 -4.98 -13.90
N LYS A 12 -17.48 -4.84 -15.04
CA LYS A 12 -18.09 -3.58 -15.44
C LYS A 12 -19.26 -3.32 -14.51
N LEU A 13 -18.97 -2.82 -13.31
CA LEU A 13 -20.01 -2.15 -12.51
C LEU A 13 -20.48 -0.96 -13.35
N PRO A 14 -21.74 -0.95 -13.82
CA PRO A 14 -22.24 0.20 -14.56
C PRO A 14 -22.09 1.39 -13.62
N LEU A 15 -21.44 2.46 -14.10
CA LEU A 15 -21.24 3.69 -13.34
C LEU A 15 -22.55 4.12 -12.61
N LYS A 16 -23.74 3.82 -13.15
CA LYS A 16 -25.04 4.05 -12.51
C LYS A 16 -25.30 3.39 -11.13
N ALA A 17 -24.51 2.39 -10.71
CA ALA A 17 -24.76 1.69 -9.44
C ALA A 17 -24.52 2.60 -8.20
N TYR A 18 -23.62 3.59 -8.29
CA TYR A 18 -23.39 4.52 -7.18
C TYR A 18 -24.57 5.48 -6.95
N GLU A 19 -25.37 5.74 -7.98
CA GLU A 19 -26.53 6.66 -7.92
C GLU A 19 -27.72 6.05 -7.19
N VAL A 20 -27.89 4.72 -7.28
CA VAL A 20 -29.04 4.01 -6.72
C VAL A 20 -28.77 3.46 -5.32
N VAL A 21 -27.54 3.00 -5.07
CA VAL A 21 -27.19 2.21 -3.88
C VAL A 21 -26.41 3.03 -2.83
N GLY A 22 -25.79 4.14 -3.25
CA GLY A 22 -25.00 5.01 -2.38
C GLY A 22 -23.61 4.45 -2.04
N TYR A 23 -22.63 5.34 -1.83
CA TYR A 23 -21.22 4.96 -1.68
C TYR A 23 -20.95 3.96 -0.54
N LYS A 24 -21.72 4.05 0.55
CA LYS A 24 -21.57 3.17 1.73
C LYS A 24 -21.87 1.72 1.40
N ALA A 25 -22.94 1.48 0.65
CA ALA A 25 -23.35 0.12 0.29
C ALA A 25 -22.43 -0.47 -0.80
N VAL A 26 -21.92 0.35 -1.73
CA VAL A 26 -20.88 -0.10 -2.67
C VAL A 26 -19.60 -0.51 -1.95
N ASN A 27 -19.14 0.27 -0.97
CA ASN A 27 -17.97 -0.08 -0.16
C ASN A 27 -18.20 -1.35 0.67
N PHE A 28 -19.40 -1.52 1.23
CA PHE A 28 -19.76 -2.75 1.93
C PHE A 28 -19.74 -3.96 1.00
N LEU A 29 -20.31 -3.84 -0.20
CA LEU A 29 -20.30 -4.92 -1.18
C LEU A 29 -18.87 -5.28 -1.61
N ARG A 30 -18.02 -4.28 -1.87
CA ARG A 30 -16.61 -4.47 -2.19
C ARG A 30 -15.86 -5.16 -1.04
N TYR A 31 -16.16 -4.78 0.20
CA TYR A 31 -15.62 -5.43 1.39
C TYR A 31 -16.07 -6.89 1.49
N CYS A 32 -17.34 -7.22 1.22
CA CYS A 32 -17.79 -8.61 1.18
C CYS A 32 -17.09 -9.42 0.06
N CYS A 33 -16.95 -8.81 -1.13
CA CYS A 33 -16.30 -9.47 -2.26
C CYS A 33 -14.82 -9.78 -2.02
N SER A 34 -14.11 -9.03 -1.17
CA SER A 34 -12.70 -9.30 -0.86
C SER A 34 -12.49 -10.62 -0.07
N PHE A 35 -13.55 -11.19 0.51
CA PHE A 35 -13.50 -12.49 1.18
C PHE A 35 -13.74 -13.67 0.24
N LEU A 36 -14.25 -13.45 -0.97
CA LEU A 36 -14.55 -14.53 -1.94
C LEU A 36 -13.34 -15.44 -2.21
N PRO A 37 -12.09 -14.93 -2.31
CA PRO A 37 -10.94 -15.79 -2.49
C PRO A 37 -10.63 -16.64 -1.24
N LYS A 38 -10.90 -16.12 -0.03
CA LYS A 38 -10.65 -16.84 1.24
C LYS A 38 -11.63 -18.00 1.46
N ILE A 39 -12.84 -17.91 0.91
CA ILE A 39 -13.85 -18.96 0.99
C ILE A 39 -13.84 -19.90 -0.24
N GLY A 40 -12.87 -19.73 -1.14
CA GLY A 40 -12.67 -20.59 -2.32
C GLY A 40 -13.67 -20.37 -3.46
N VAL A 41 -14.41 -19.27 -3.47
CA VAL A 41 -15.35 -18.94 -4.57
C VAL A 41 -14.62 -18.36 -5.78
N VAL A 42 -13.52 -17.65 -5.55
CA VAL A 42 -12.62 -17.12 -6.58
C VAL A 42 -11.21 -17.65 -6.29
N GLU A 43 -10.39 -17.83 -7.32
CA GLU A 43 -8.98 -18.21 -7.11
C GLU A 43 -8.28 -17.19 -6.20
N PRO A 44 -7.52 -17.66 -5.19
CA PRO A 44 -6.70 -16.77 -4.39
C PRO A 44 -5.67 -16.07 -5.27
N PRO A 45 -5.25 -14.85 -4.91
CA PRO A 45 -4.12 -14.23 -5.59
C PRO A 45 -2.92 -15.20 -5.57
N PRO A 46 -2.14 -15.23 -6.66
CA PRO A 46 -1.04 -16.18 -6.78
C PRO A 46 -0.07 -16.02 -5.61
N GLU A 47 0.45 -17.15 -5.13
CA GLU A 47 1.47 -17.14 -4.11
C GLU A 47 2.67 -16.32 -4.58
N ARG A 48 3.23 -15.53 -3.66
CA ARG A 48 4.39 -14.68 -3.91
C ARG A 48 5.59 -15.28 -3.21
N PRO A 49 6.29 -16.26 -3.81
CA PRO A 49 7.35 -17.01 -3.13
C PRO A 49 8.51 -16.13 -2.66
N ASN A 50 8.74 -15.00 -3.33
CA ASN A 50 9.78 -14.04 -2.98
C ASN A 50 9.27 -12.85 -2.14
N GLY A 51 7.96 -12.79 -1.85
CA GLY A 51 7.32 -11.63 -1.23
C GLY A 51 7.38 -10.35 -2.07
N ILE A 52 6.91 -9.25 -1.50
CA ILE A 52 7.03 -7.89 -2.04
C ILE A 52 7.76 -7.01 -1.03
N THR A 53 8.94 -6.54 -1.42
CA THR A 53 9.68 -5.50 -0.72
C THR A 53 9.39 -4.15 -1.36
N VAL A 54 8.99 -3.17 -0.55
CA VAL A 54 8.74 -1.79 -1.00
C VAL A 54 9.82 -0.86 -0.45
N LEU A 55 10.49 -0.13 -1.33
CA LEU A 55 11.41 0.94 -0.97
C LEU A 55 10.66 2.27 -0.92
N VAL A 56 10.66 2.92 0.23
CA VAL A 56 10.09 4.25 0.45
C VAL A 56 11.23 5.22 0.73
N ARG A 57 11.30 6.31 -0.03
CA ARG A 57 12.23 7.41 0.22
C ARG A 57 11.44 8.58 0.80
N SER A 58 11.91 9.14 1.90
CA SER A 58 11.24 10.22 2.61
C SER A 58 12.24 11.33 2.96
N CYS A 59 11.77 12.57 2.96
CA CYS A 59 12.53 13.75 3.38
C CYS A 59 11.53 14.83 3.81
N ASN A 60 11.46 15.11 5.11
CA ASN A 60 10.52 16.06 5.73
C ASN A 60 9.06 15.86 5.23
N ASP A 61 8.62 14.61 5.09
CA ASP A 61 7.34 14.26 4.44
C ASP A 61 6.19 14.14 5.45
N GLU A 62 5.23 15.06 5.36
CA GLU A 62 4.04 15.07 6.21
C GLU A 62 3.07 13.90 5.92
N TRP A 63 3.12 13.33 4.71
CA TRP A 63 2.20 12.29 4.24
C TRP A 63 2.69 10.87 4.54
N ILE A 64 3.88 10.73 5.12
CA ILE A 64 4.54 9.45 5.33
C ILE A 64 3.66 8.43 6.07
N GLU A 65 2.85 8.87 7.03
CA GLU A 65 1.95 7.99 7.78
C GLU A 65 0.87 7.38 6.88
N PHE A 66 0.21 8.20 6.05
CA PHE A 66 -0.82 7.74 5.12
C PHE A 66 -0.22 6.85 4.03
N SER A 67 0.96 7.22 3.52
CA SER A 67 1.69 6.45 2.52
C SER A 67 2.03 5.05 3.04
N LEU A 68 2.59 4.94 4.25
CA LEU A 68 2.91 3.65 4.87
C LEU A 68 1.66 2.80 5.15
N ARG A 69 0.57 3.42 5.63
CA ARG A 69 -0.70 2.71 5.85
C ARG A 69 -1.33 2.21 4.56
N SER A 70 -1.14 2.91 3.44
CA SER A 70 -1.73 2.51 2.16
C SER A 70 -1.11 1.22 1.58
N ILE A 71 0.15 0.94 1.91
CA ILE A 71 0.88 -0.24 1.41
C ILE A 71 0.85 -1.44 2.36
N ARG A 72 0.22 -1.31 3.54
CA ARG A 72 0.27 -2.32 4.61
C ARG A 72 -0.28 -3.69 4.21
N ASP A 73 -1.32 -3.69 3.39
CA ASP A 73 -2.03 -4.91 2.97
C ASP A 73 -1.38 -5.54 1.72
N PHE A 74 -0.31 -4.91 1.21
CA PHE A 74 0.35 -5.28 -0.04
C PHE A 74 1.83 -5.66 0.13
N ALA A 75 2.55 -4.95 0.98
CA ALA A 75 3.98 -5.12 1.19
C ALA A 75 4.27 -6.12 2.33
N ASP A 76 5.12 -7.10 2.06
CA ASP A 76 5.60 -8.03 3.07
C ASP A 76 6.76 -7.43 3.88
N GLU A 77 7.54 -6.55 3.25
CA GLU A 77 8.66 -5.82 3.84
C GLU A 77 8.72 -4.39 3.29
N VAL A 78 9.03 -3.42 4.15
CA VAL A 78 9.20 -2.03 3.76
C VAL A 78 10.58 -1.55 4.17
N ILE A 79 11.37 -1.06 3.23
CA ILE A 79 12.64 -0.39 3.50
C ILE A 79 12.37 1.10 3.40
N VAL A 80 12.56 1.83 4.50
CA VAL A 80 12.38 3.28 4.53
C VAL A 80 13.76 3.93 4.59
N VAL A 81 14.11 4.67 3.55
CA VAL A 81 15.30 5.50 3.49
C VAL A 81 14.87 6.93 3.72
N ASP A 82 15.26 7.46 4.87
CA ASP A 82 14.85 8.78 5.33
C ASP A 82 16.03 9.73 5.35
N ALA A 83 15.87 10.87 4.68
CA ALA A 83 16.83 11.95 4.57
C ALA A 83 16.35 13.22 5.29
N SER A 84 15.35 13.07 6.17
CA SER A 84 14.73 14.18 6.87
C SER A 84 15.71 14.87 7.82
N THR A 85 15.61 16.19 7.91
CA THR A 85 16.32 16.98 8.92
C THR A 85 15.48 17.19 10.17
N ASP A 86 14.17 16.90 10.09
CA ASP A 86 13.24 17.06 11.19
C ASP A 86 13.15 15.80 12.08
N PHE A 87 12.79 15.99 13.35
CA PHE A 87 12.62 14.89 14.30
C PHE A 87 11.26 14.19 14.18
N GLU A 88 10.29 14.79 13.48
CA GLU A 88 8.93 14.27 13.43
C GLU A 88 8.79 13.13 12.43
N THR A 89 9.36 13.26 11.23
CA THR A 89 9.27 12.24 10.16
C THR A 89 9.77 10.86 10.63
N PRO A 90 10.98 10.72 11.23
CA PRO A 90 11.43 9.45 11.80
C PRO A 90 10.51 8.91 12.91
N ALA A 91 9.94 9.81 13.73
CA ALA A 91 9.06 9.42 14.83
C ALA A 91 7.72 8.88 14.31
N ARG A 92 7.14 9.52 13.29
CA ARG A 92 5.91 9.09 12.60
C ARG A 92 6.08 7.73 11.93
N ILE A 93 7.22 7.49 11.26
CA ILE A 93 7.53 6.18 10.65
C ILE A 93 7.57 5.07 11.71
N LYS A 94 8.32 5.28 12.81
CA LYS A 94 8.43 4.29 13.90
C LYS A 94 7.09 4.03 14.58
N LYS A 95 6.26 5.06 14.72
CA LYS A 95 4.91 4.96 15.28
C LYS A 95 4.02 4.08 14.38
N VAL A 96 3.94 4.37 13.09
CA VAL A 96 3.11 3.60 12.15
C VAL A 96 3.60 2.15 12.04
N ALA A 97 4.92 1.92 12.02
CA ALA A 97 5.48 0.57 12.04
C ALA A 97 4.95 -0.28 13.20
N LYS A 98 4.90 0.31 14.40
CA LYS A 98 4.41 -0.34 15.61
C LYS A 98 2.89 -0.52 15.63
N GLU A 99 2.13 0.49 15.19
CA GLU A 99 0.67 0.45 15.20
C GLU A 99 0.11 -0.58 14.22
N GLU A 100 0.72 -0.69 13.05
CA GLU A 100 0.22 -1.55 11.95
C GLU A 100 0.93 -2.91 11.89
N GLY A 101 1.95 -3.13 12.72
CA GLY A 101 2.75 -4.36 12.71
C GLY A 101 3.56 -4.56 11.42
N LEU A 102 3.94 -3.46 10.76
CA LEU A 102 4.71 -3.50 9.52
C LEU A 102 6.16 -3.91 9.80
N LYS A 103 6.69 -4.81 8.97
CA LYS A 103 8.13 -5.11 8.94
C LYS A 103 8.85 -3.97 8.22
N ILE A 104 9.28 -2.95 8.98
CA ILE A 104 10.00 -1.79 8.46
C ILE A 104 11.48 -1.85 8.82
N ASP A 105 12.34 -1.86 7.81
CA ASP A 105 13.77 -1.61 7.94
C ASP A 105 14.04 -0.12 7.68
N PHE A 106 14.36 0.61 8.74
CA PHE A 106 14.51 2.06 8.72
C PHE A 106 15.99 2.46 8.63
N ILE A 107 16.35 3.18 7.57
CA ILE A 107 17.69 3.72 7.30
C ILE A 107 17.57 5.24 7.30
N HIS A 108 18.12 5.89 8.32
CA HIS A 108 18.26 7.34 8.34
C HIS A 108 19.61 7.73 7.72
N ILE A 109 19.58 8.67 6.79
CA ILE A 109 20.74 9.25 6.15
C ILE A 109 20.92 10.66 6.71
N ASP A 110 22.02 10.86 7.42
CA ASP A 110 22.45 12.20 7.81
C ASP A 110 22.88 12.96 6.54
N VAL A 111 21.99 13.80 6.02
CA VAL A 111 22.33 14.67 4.89
C VAL A 111 23.00 15.94 5.42
N PRO A 112 24.20 16.30 4.95
CA PRO A 112 24.82 17.58 5.29
C PRO A 112 23.91 18.72 4.83
N VAL A 113 23.70 19.73 5.67
CA VAL A 113 22.81 20.88 5.42
C VAL A 113 23.15 21.63 4.12
N ASP A 114 24.40 21.50 3.64
CA ASP A 114 24.90 22.15 2.41
C ASP A 114 24.70 21.31 1.13
N SER A 115 23.96 20.20 1.20
CA SER A 115 23.76 19.34 0.03
C SER A 115 22.71 19.95 -0.93
N PRO A 116 22.99 20.06 -2.24
CA PRO A 116 22.14 20.77 -3.22
C PRO A 116 20.81 20.08 -3.55
N MET A 117 20.38 19.09 -2.76
CA MET A 117 19.13 18.34 -2.97
C MET A 117 17.91 18.95 -2.26
N GLY A 118 18.02 20.16 -1.69
CA GLY A 118 16.94 20.82 -0.95
C GLY A 118 15.80 21.41 -1.80
N ASP A 119 15.92 21.44 -3.13
CA ASP A 119 14.97 22.11 -4.03
C ASP A 119 14.49 21.18 -5.17
N THR A 120 13.69 20.15 -4.87
CA THR A 120 12.82 19.50 -5.88
C THR A 120 11.58 18.91 -5.26
#